data_AF-A0A7X5DDP9-F1
#
_entry.id   AF-A0A7X5DDP9-F1
#
_cell.length_a   1.000
_cell.length_b   1.000
_cell.length_c   1.000
_cell.angle_alpha   90.00
_cell.angle_beta   90.00
_cell.angle_gamma   90.00
#
_symmetry.space_group_name_H-M   'P 1'
#
loop_
_entity.id
_entity.type
_entity.pdbx_description
1 polymer ?
#
loop_
_entity_poly.entity_id
_entity_poly.type
_entity_poly.pdbx_seq_one_letter_code
_entity_poly.pdbx_strand_id
1 'polypeptide(L)'
;MSAQEKTVALAAVSEGGAKAYGGNPRRRAERDFGRVFTGILFALFVIALLIAILVGTGVYRALHQEGEVADYQRLALTLLANDVRANDQVGAVVRAWVTDEAIEIEEAVAGAGGAMSLAAEVREVEGNKLDGPALVLRETLPSGVYETRLYRYDGVIMEEYTLADAPYEPGKATPIVRSSVFDFSYRDGLLTIVTDAGEASVALRSAGGER
;
A
#
# COMPACT_ATOMS: atom_id res chain seq x y z
N MET A 1 -29.94 -86.00 77.61
CA MET A 1 -29.21 -87.00 76.81
C MET A 1 -28.46 -86.24 75.72
N SER A 2 -27.17 -85.99 75.92
CA SER A 2 -26.06 -86.69 75.23
C SER A 2 -25.93 -86.18 73.78
N ALA A 3 -25.05 -85.21 73.51
CA ALA A 3 -23.64 -85.37 73.09
C ALA A 3 -23.51 -85.84 71.63
N GLN A 4 -22.55 -85.49 70.78
CA GLN A 4 -21.48 -84.49 70.64
C GLN A 4 -20.78 -84.87 69.32
N GLU A 5 -20.31 -83.91 68.51
CA GLU A 5 -19.17 -83.97 67.54
C GLU A 5 -19.38 -82.80 66.52
N LYS A 6 -18.40 -82.04 66.02
CA LYS A 6 -16.94 -82.11 66.00
C LYS A 6 -16.37 -80.70 65.68
N THR A 7 -15.12 -80.50 66.06
CA THR A 7 -14.16 -79.38 65.89
C THR A 7 -14.08 -78.73 64.49
N VAL A 8 -13.62 -77.47 64.31
CA VAL A 8 -12.20 -77.05 64.23
C VAL A 8 -12.06 -75.50 64.30
N ALA A 9 -11.12 -75.04 65.16
CA ALA A 9 -10.12 -73.94 65.09
C ALA A 9 -10.46 -72.58 64.40
N LEU A 10 -9.94 -71.41 64.76
CA LEU A 10 -8.78 -70.98 65.57
C LEU A 10 -8.98 -69.49 65.92
N ALA A 11 -8.29 -69.04 66.96
CA ALA A 11 -8.04 -67.70 67.50
C ALA A 11 -7.86 -66.55 66.46
N ALA A 12 -7.90 -65.24 66.78
CA ALA A 12 -7.51 -64.57 68.02
C ALA A 12 -8.05 -63.11 68.08
N VAL A 13 -8.02 -62.59 69.31
CA VAL A 13 -8.23 -61.23 69.83
C VAL A 13 -7.56 -60.10 69.00
N SER A 14 -8.23 -58.95 68.85
CA SER A 14 -7.79 -57.65 69.43
C SER A 14 -8.43 -56.43 68.76
N GLU A 15 -8.74 -55.44 69.60
CA GLU A 15 -9.21 -54.09 69.33
C GLU A 15 -8.37 -53.30 68.31
N GLY A 16 -8.99 -52.31 67.65
CA GLY A 16 -8.27 -51.24 66.95
C GLY A 16 -9.12 -50.53 65.91
N GLY A 17 -9.52 -49.29 66.19
CA GLY A 17 -10.37 -48.49 65.30
C GLY A 17 -9.76 -48.19 63.94
N ALA A 18 -10.62 -48.09 62.93
CA ALA A 18 -10.27 -47.47 61.65
C ALA A 18 -11.38 -46.50 61.23
N LYS A 19 -11.01 -45.21 61.22
CA LYS A 19 -11.85 -44.09 60.79
C LYS A 19 -12.28 -44.26 59.34
N ALA A 20 -13.57 -44.11 59.07
CA ALA A 20 -14.11 -43.98 57.73
C ALA A 20 -13.68 -42.63 57.12
N TYR A 21 -12.83 -42.67 56.09
CA TYR A 21 -12.56 -41.50 55.25
C TYR A 21 -13.71 -41.29 54.27
N GLY A 22 -14.69 -40.49 54.68
CA GLY A 22 -15.65 -39.89 53.76
C GLY A 22 -14.95 -38.85 52.88
N GLY A 23 -14.66 -39.21 51.63
CA GLY A 23 -14.20 -38.26 50.62
C GLY A 23 -15.29 -37.24 50.31
N ASN A 24 -15.14 -36.03 50.81
CA ASN A 24 -16.10 -34.93 50.65
C ASN A 24 -16.24 -34.53 49.15
N PRO A 25 -17.45 -34.55 48.55
CA PRO A 25 -17.66 -34.24 47.12
C PRO A 25 -17.45 -32.76 46.76
N ARG A 26 -17.23 -31.89 47.76
CA ARG A 26 -17.08 -30.44 47.58
C ARG A 26 -15.75 -30.00 46.94
N ARG A 27 -14.74 -30.87 46.80
CA ARG A 27 -13.41 -30.53 46.23
C ARG A 27 -13.26 -30.69 44.71
N ARG A 28 -14.33 -30.99 43.97
CA ARG A 28 -14.29 -31.13 42.49
C ARG A 28 -14.64 -29.83 41.77
N ALA A 29 -15.67 -29.11 42.22
CA ALA A 29 -16.13 -27.87 41.58
C ALA A 29 -15.11 -26.71 41.60
N GLU A 30 -14.24 -26.65 42.61
CA GLU A 30 -13.21 -25.60 42.71
C GLU A 30 -12.12 -25.71 41.62
N ARG A 31 -11.87 -26.92 41.10
CA ARG A 31 -10.85 -27.15 40.06
C ARG A 31 -11.34 -26.76 38.66
N ASP A 32 -12.63 -26.87 38.42
CA ASP A 32 -13.24 -26.54 37.13
C ASP A 32 -13.37 -25.03 36.96
N PHE A 33 -13.71 -24.30 38.03
CA PHE A 33 -13.80 -22.84 38.01
C PHE A 33 -12.46 -22.17 37.65
N GLY A 34 -11.34 -22.63 38.23
CA GLY A 34 -10.02 -22.08 37.94
C GLY A 34 -9.54 -22.34 36.50
N ARG A 35 -9.92 -23.47 35.91
CA ARG A 35 -9.58 -23.82 34.51
C ARG A 35 -10.43 -23.04 33.51
N VAL A 36 -11.72 -22.91 33.78
CA VAL A 36 -12.64 -22.10 32.95
C VAL A 36 -12.24 -20.63 33.01
N PHE A 37 -11.94 -20.10 34.20
CA PHE A 37 -11.50 -18.72 34.38
C PHE A 37 -10.21 -18.41 33.62
N THR A 38 -9.18 -19.24 33.79
CA THR A 38 -7.90 -19.08 33.08
C THR A 38 -8.08 -19.23 31.57
N GLY A 39 -8.94 -20.14 31.12
CA GLY A 39 -9.25 -20.32 29.69
C GLY A 39 -9.93 -19.10 29.07
N ILE A 40 -10.90 -18.50 29.76
CA ILE A 40 -11.58 -17.29 29.31
C ILE A 40 -10.60 -16.11 29.27
N LEU A 41 -9.77 -15.94 30.30
CA LEU A 41 -8.76 -14.86 30.34
C LEU A 41 -7.75 -14.99 29.19
N PHE A 42 -7.28 -16.22 28.92
CA PHE A 42 -6.37 -16.49 27.82
C PHE A 42 -7.03 -16.21 26.46
N ALA A 43 -8.27 -16.64 26.25
CA ALA A 43 -9.01 -16.36 25.03
C ALA A 43 -9.22 -14.85 24.81
N LEU A 44 -9.59 -14.11 25.86
CA LEU A 44 -9.72 -12.65 25.81
C LEU A 44 -8.39 -11.97 25.47
N PHE A 45 -7.29 -12.44 26.04
CA PHE A 45 -5.95 -11.92 25.74
C PHE A 45 -5.55 -12.16 24.28
N VAL A 46 -5.82 -13.36 23.75
CA VAL A 46 -5.55 -13.68 22.34
C VAL A 46 -6.42 -12.84 21.41
N ILE A 47 -7.70 -12.64 21.72
CA ILE A 47 -8.58 -11.78 20.92
C ILE A 47 -8.08 -10.33 20.95
N ALA A 48 -7.68 -9.82 22.12
CA ALA A 48 -7.11 -8.48 22.23
C ALA A 48 -5.81 -8.34 21.42
N LEU A 49 -4.94 -9.36 21.43
CA LEU A 49 -3.74 -9.42 20.59
C LEU A 49 -4.07 -9.44 19.10
N LEU A 50 -5.07 -10.21 18.67
CA LEU A 50 -5.50 -10.25 17.28
C LEU A 50 -6.08 -8.90 16.83
N ILE A 51 -6.87 -8.24 17.67
CA ILE A 51 -7.37 -6.88 17.41
C ILE A 51 -6.20 -5.89 17.37
N ALA A 52 -5.23 -5.98 18.28
CA ALA A 52 -4.05 -5.12 18.29
C ALA A 52 -3.18 -5.32 17.03
N ILE A 53 -3.06 -6.55 16.54
CA ILE A 53 -2.37 -6.86 15.28
C ILE A 53 -3.17 -6.32 14.09
N LEU A 54 -4.50 -6.48 14.07
CA LEU A 54 -5.35 -5.98 13.00
C LEU A 54 -5.36 -4.45 12.94
N VAL A 55 -5.39 -3.78 14.09
CA VAL A 55 -5.24 -2.34 14.21
C VAL A 55 -3.81 -1.94 13.82
N GLY A 56 -2.79 -2.68 14.24
CA GLY A 56 -1.40 -2.43 13.83
C GLY A 56 -1.21 -2.51 12.31
N THR A 57 -1.72 -3.55 11.66
CA THR A 57 -1.67 -3.71 10.20
C THR A 57 -2.55 -2.69 9.46
N GLY A 58 -3.64 -2.25 10.08
CA GLY A 58 -4.49 -1.15 9.57
C GLY A 58 -3.85 0.23 9.73
N VAL A 59 -3.16 0.50 10.84
CA VAL A 59 -2.46 1.77 11.13
C VAL A 59 -1.25 1.96 10.21
N TYR A 60 -0.60 0.88 9.77
CA TYR A 60 0.38 0.97 8.68
C TYR A 60 -0.20 1.45 7.34
N ARG A 61 -1.52 1.31 7.13
CA ARG A 61 -2.22 1.80 5.94
C ARG A 61 -2.98 3.11 6.15
N ALA A 62 -3.18 3.52 7.41
CA ALA A 62 -3.99 4.69 7.76
C ALA A 62 -3.19 5.92 8.21
N LEU A 63 -1.85 5.86 8.23
CA LEU A 63 -1.00 7.01 8.57
C LEU A 63 -0.92 8.11 7.48
N HIS A 64 -1.77 8.08 6.45
CA HIS A 64 -1.91 9.18 5.50
C HIS A 64 -3.37 9.60 5.25
N GLN A 65 -4.18 9.64 6.31
CA GLN A 65 -5.46 10.35 6.26
C GLN A 65 -5.58 11.41 7.37
N GLU A 66 -5.66 12.65 6.89
CA GLU A 66 -6.22 13.84 7.52
C GLU A 66 -5.32 14.61 8.50
N GLY A 67 -4.54 15.55 7.93
CA GLY A 67 -3.88 16.61 8.69
C GLY A 67 -3.02 17.61 7.90
N GLU A 68 -2.57 17.28 6.69
CA GLU A 68 -1.58 18.11 5.94
C GLU A 68 -1.95 18.31 4.46
N VAL A 69 -3.23 18.52 4.13
CA VAL A 69 -3.67 18.55 2.72
C VAL A 69 -3.01 19.71 1.95
N ALA A 70 -2.69 20.85 2.55
CA ALA A 70 -2.05 21.97 1.84
C ALA A 70 -0.50 21.89 1.78
N ASP A 71 0.15 21.49 2.87
CA ASP A 71 1.62 21.45 2.95
C ASP A 71 2.19 20.27 2.15
N TYR A 72 1.53 19.11 2.18
CA TYR A 72 1.91 17.96 1.37
C TYR A 72 1.65 18.22 -0.13
N GLN A 73 0.61 18.98 -0.47
CA GLN A 73 0.29 19.36 -1.84
C GLN A 73 1.34 20.30 -2.45
N ARG A 74 1.78 21.33 -1.72
CA ARG A 74 2.85 22.23 -2.20
C ARG A 74 4.21 21.53 -2.25
N LEU A 75 4.50 20.66 -1.28
CA LEU A 75 5.70 19.83 -1.31
C LEU A 75 5.69 18.89 -2.51
N ALA A 76 4.59 18.19 -2.76
CA ALA A 76 4.42 17.30 -3.91
C ALA A 76 4.57 18.07 -5.23
N LEU A 77 3.97 19.25 -5.37
CA LEU A 77 4.12 20.09 -6.56
C LEU A 77 5.58 20.53 -6.76
N THR A 78 6.30 20.83 -5.67
CA THR A 78 7.73 21.17 -5.72
C THR A 78 8.59 19.96 -6.11
N LEU A 79 8.25 18.76 -5.62
CA LEU A 79 8.93 17.52 -5.98
C LEU A 79 8.71 17.18 -7.45
N LEU A 80 7.46 17.24 -7.93
CA LEU A 80 7.13 17.09 -9.35
C LEU A 80 7.93 18.04 -10.24
N ALA A 81 8.00 19.32 -9.86
CA ALA A 81 8.78 20.31 -10.59
C ALA A 81 10.28 20.00 -10.59
N ASN A 82 10.80 19.49 -9.48
CA ASN A 82 12.20 19.08 -9.36
C ASN A 82 12.50 17.81 -10.17
N ASP A 83 11.62 16.82 -10.18
CA ASP A 83 11.81 15.57 -10.93
C ASP A 83 11.78 15.82 -12.43
N VAL A 84 10.87 16.69 -12.89
CA VAL A 84 10.92 17.21 -14.27
C VAL A 84 12.26 17.86 -14.55
N ARG A 85 12.71 18.78 -13.68
CA ARG A 85 13.96 19.52 -13.88
C ARG A 85 15.21 18.63 -13.84
N ALA A 86 15.21 17.59 -13.02
CA ALA A 86 16.32 16.66 -12.88
C ALA A 86 16.44 15.72 -14.08
N ASN A 87 15.31 15.32 -14.65
CA ASN A 87 15.25 14.37 -15.78
C ASN A 87 15.14 15.05 -17.15
N ASP A 88 15.00 16.37 -17.20
CA ASP A 88 14.93 17.15 -18.44
C ASP A 88 16.26 17.13 -19.22
N GLN A 89 16.34 16.19 -20.17
CA GLN A 89 17.29 16.15 -21.28
C GLN A 89 16.62 16.62 -22.57
N VAL A 90 17.38 16.93 -23.63
CA VAL A 90 16.80 17.41 -24.90
C VAL A 90 15.80 16.38 -25.47
N GLY A 91 14.55 16.80 -25.72
CA GLY A 91 13.46 15.92 -26.19
C GLY A 91 12.86 14.98 -25.12
N ALA A 92 13.22 15.13 -23.84
CA ALA A 92 12.82 14.18 -22.80
C ALA A 92 11.36 14.33 -22.35
N VAL A 93 10.76 15.52 -22.47
CA VAL A 93 9.41 15.76 -21.94
C VAL A 93 8.37 15.67 -23.05
N VAL A 94 7.47 14.70 -22.93
CA VAL A 94 6.38 14.47 -23.89
C VAL A 94 5.05 14.40 -23.18
N ARG A 95 3.98 14.76 -23.90
CA ARG A 95 2.60 14.58 -23.45
C ARG A 95 2.05 13.33 -24.11
N ALA A 96 1.36 12.48 -23.35
CA ALA A 96 0.67 11.33 -23.90
C ALA A 96 -0.83 11.44 -23.62
N TRP A 97 -1.65 11.04 -24.58
CA TRP A 97 -3.05 10.69 -24.39
C TRP A 97 -3.18 9.17 -24.46
N VAL A 98 -3.68 8.57 -23.39
CA VAL A 98 -3.73 7.11 -23.23
C VAL A 98 -5.17 6.64 -23.32
N THR A 99 -5.37 5.56 -24.07
CA THR A 99 -6.61 4.79 -24.17
C THR A 99 -6.30 3.31 -23.95
N ASP A 100 -7.31 2.47 -23.79
CA ASP A 100 -7.12 1.01 -23.57
C ASP A 100 -6.26 0.34 -24.67
N GLU A 101 -6.35 0.85 -25.91
CA GLU A 101 -5.75 0.25 -27.11
C GLU A 101 -4.55 1.02 -27.67
N ALA A 102 -4.40 2.30 -27.32
CA ALA A 102 -3.40 3.17 -27.93
C ALA A 102 -2.87 4.26 -26.99
N ILE A 103 -1.64 4.66 -27.26
CA ILE A 103 -0.96 5.79 -26.64
C ILE A 103 -0.60 6.78 -27.76
N GLU A 104 -1.23 7.96 -27.74
CA GLU A 104 -0.90 9.07 -28.63
C GLU A 104 0.10 9.98 -27.92
N ILE A 105 1.30 10.11 -28.46
CA ILE A 105 2.38 10.91 -27.87
C ILE A 105 2.54 12.19 -28.68
N GLU A 106 2.41 13.32 -28.01
CA GLU A 106 2.72 14.66 -28.48
C GLU A 106 4.09 15.08 -27.94
N GLU A 107 5.10 15.11 -28.80
CA GLU A 107 6.43 15.61 -28.43
C GLU A 107 6.51 17.13 -28.62
N ALA A 108 7.02 17.81 -27.59
CA ALA A 108 7.33 19.23 -27.65
C ALA A 108 8.66 19.46 -28.40
N VAL A 109 8.63 19.52 -29.73
CA VAL A 109 9.82 19.82 -30.53
C VAL A 109 10.02 21.33 -30.63
N ALA A 110 11.21 21.79 -30.22
CA ALA A 110 11.68 23.14 -30.49
C ALA A 110 11.80 23.36 -32.01
N GLY A 111 10.83 24.02 -32.61
CA GLY A 111 10.90 24.36 -34.03
C GLY A 111 11.86 25.51 -34.29
N ALA A 112 12.59 25.43 -35.40
CA ALA A 112 13.46 26.52 -35.87
C ALA A 112 12.62 27.79 -36.10
N GLY A 113 12.83 28.81 -35.28
CA GLY A 113 12.13 30.11 -35.36
C GLY A 113 11.03 30.35 -34.33
N GLY A 114 10.95 29.55 -33.25
CA GLY A 114 9.99 29.77 -32.16
C GLY A 114 8.56 29.33 -32.46
N ALA A 115 8.31 28.73 -33.63
CA ALA A 115 7.05 28.05 -33.93
C ALA A 115 7.20 26.55 -33.62
N MET A 116 6.46 26.05 -32.63
CA MET A 116 6.48 24.63 -32.25
C MET A 116 5.91 23.73 -33.36
N SER A 117 6.56 22.59 -33.60
CA SER A 117 6.03 21.48 -34.40
C SER A 117 5.70 20.33 -33.45
N LEU A 118 4.44 19.91 -33.42
CA LEU A 118 4.01 18.70 -32.71
C LEU A 118 4.35 17.49 -33.59
N ALA A 119 5.32 16.68 -33.19
CA ALA A 119 5.45 15.34 -33.75
C ALA A 119 4.52 14.43 -32.95
N ALA A 120 3.45 13.96 -33.60
CA ALA A 120 2.52 13.01 -33.02
C ALA A 120 2.93 11.59 -33.40
N GLU A 121 3.30 10.77 -32.41
CA GLU A 121 3.57 9.34 -32.56
C GLU A 121 2.42 8.56 -31.94
N VAL A 122 1.82 7.61 -32.65
CA VAL A 122 0.79 6.72 -32.10
C VAL A 122 1.39 5.34 -31.91
N ARG A 123 1.25 4.80 -30.70
CA ARG A 123 1.66 3.44 -30.35
C ARG A 123 0.43 2.59 -30.03
N GLU A 124 0.27 1.49 -30.74
CA GLU A 124 -0.73 0.47 -30.43
C GLU A 124 -0.21 -0.39 -29.27
N VAL A 125 -0.80 -0.22 -28.09
CA VAL A 125 -0.43 -0.93 -26.87
C VAL A 125 -1.72 -1.29 -26.16
N GLU A 126 -2.07 -2.58 -26.15
CA GLU A 126 -3.26 -3.08 -25.47
C GLU A 126 -3.04 -3.20 -23.95
N GLY A 127 -4.13 -3.07 -23.19
CA GLY A 127 -4.16 -3.36 -21.76
C GLY A 127 -3.79 -2.16 -20.88
N ASN A 128 -3.86 -0.94 -21.42
CA ASN A 128 -3.72 0.26 -20.62
C ASN A 128 -4.91 0.39 -19.67
N LYS A 129 -4.63 0.52 -18.38
CA LYS A 129 -5.66 0.77 -17.36
C LYS A 129 -5.90 2.26 -17.11
N LEU A 130 -5.17 3.13 -17.81
CA LEU A 130 -5.36 4.58 -17.81
C LEU A 130 -6.20 4.98 -19.02
N ASP A 131 -7.14 5.91 -18.81
CA ASP A 131 -7.85 6.63 -19.86
C ASP A 131 -7.70 8.13 -19.59
N GLY A 132 -6.90 8.81 -20.42
CA GLY A 132 -6.64 10.24 -20.30
C GLY A 132 -5.18 10.66 -20.41
N PRO A 133 -4.86 11.89 -19.98
CA PRO A 133 -3.55 12.49 -20.22
C PRO A 133 -2.48 12.01 -19.23
N ALA A 134 -1.25 11.89 -19.72
CA ALA A 134 -0.05 11.64 -18.94
C ALA A 134 1.09 12.58 -19.36
N LEU A 135 1.85 13.08 -18.39
CA LEU A 135 3.12 13.75 -18.60
C LEU A 135 4.22 12.69 -18.53
N VAL A 136 5.05 12.61 -19.54
CA VAL A 136 6.04 11.54 -19.67
C VAL A 136 7.43 12.14 -19.78
N LEU A 137 8.34 11.68 -18.92
CA LEU A 137 9.75 12.04 -18.92
C LEU A 137 10.55 10.84 -19.41
N ARG A 138 11.17 10.96 -20.58
CA ARG A 138 11.97 9.92 -21.22
C ARG A 138 13.44 10.05 -20.85
N GLU A 139 14.01 8.93 -20.44
CA GLU A 139 15.44 8.76 -20.22
C GLU A 139 15.98 7.69 -21.17
N THR A 140 16.95 8.06 -22.02
CA THR A 140 17.60 7.12 -22.93
C THR A 140 18.92 6.64 -22.32
N LEU A 141 18.96 5.37 -21.95
CA LEU A 141 20.14 4.70 -21.39
C LEU A 141 20.64 3.62 -22.36
N PRO A 142 21.90 3.14 -22.23
CA PRO A 142 22.38 2.00 -23.01
C PRO A 142 21.55 0.72 -22.81
N SER A 143 20.84 0.60 -21.69
CA SER A 143 19.96 -0.52 -21.35
C SER A 143 18.56 -0.43 -21.98
N GLY A 144 18.17 0.73 -22.53
CA GLY A 144 16.84 0.97 -23.08
C GLY A 144 16.32 2.38 -22.80
N VAL A 145 15.13 2.67 -23.33
CA VAL A 145 14.40 3.91 -23.05
C VAL A 145 13.44 3.67 -21.89
N TYR A 146 13.65 4.41 -20.82
CA TYR A 146 12.80 4.41 -19.64
C TYR A 146 11.92 5.66 -19.64
N GLU A 147 10.73 5.51 -19.07
CA GLU A 147 9.76 6.57 -18.92
C GLU A 147 9.37 6.71 -17.45
N THR A 148 9.44 7.93 -16.95
CA THR A 148 8.73 8.34 -15.73
C THR A 148 7.42 8.98 -16.17
N ARG A 149 6.30 8.33 -15.88
CA ARG A 149 4.96 8.73 -16.31
C ARG A 149 4.20 9.28 -15.12
N LEU A 150 3.69 10.50 -15.26
CA LEU A 150 2.92 11.20 -14.27
C LEU A 150 1.49 11.38 -14.81
N TYR A 151 0.50 10.89 -14.08
CA TYR A 151 -0.90 10.96 -14.51
C TYR A 151 -1.85 10.95 -13.33
N ARG A 152 -3.08 11.41 -13.56
CA ARG A 152 -4.14 11.33 -12.54
C ARG A 152 -4.93 10.04 -12.73
N TYR A 153 -5.05 9.26 -11.67
CA TYR A 153 -5.91 8.09 -11.62
C TYR A 153 -6.69 8.09 -10.31
N ASP A 154 -8.02 7.97 -10.39
CA ASP A 154 -8.93 7.93 -9.23
C ASP A 154 -8.70 9.06 -8.19
N GLY A 155 -8.48 10.29 -8.68
CA GLY A 155 -8.26 11.47 -7.83
C GLY A 155 -6.88 11.54 -7.16
N VAL A 156 -5.93 10.70 -7.57
CA VAL A 156 -4.55 10.69 -7.10
C VAL A 156 -3.62 10.92 -8.29
N ILE A 157 -2.62 11.81 -8.14
CA ILE A 157 -1.50 11.91 -9.05
C ILE A 157 -0.56 10.75 -8.74
N MET A 158 -0.30 9.94 -9.76
CA MET A 158 0.51 8.73 -9.71
C MET A 158 1.81 8.95 -10.49
N GLU A 159 2.87 8.28 -10.07
CA GLU A 159 4.13 8.16 -10.79
C GLU A 159 4.41 6.69 -11.14
N GLU A 160 4.74 6.44 -12.40
CA GLU A 160 5.09 5.11 -12.89
C GLU A 160 6.42 5.17 -13.64
N TYR A 161 7.44 4.48 -13.12
CA TYR A 161 8.73 4.32 -13.79
C TYR A 161 8.78 2.96 -14.49
N THR A 162 8.89 2.98 -15.82
CA THR A 162 8.79 1.76 -16.64
C THR A 162 9.51 1.92 -17.99
N LEU A 163 9.49 0.89 -18.84
CA LEU A 163 10.00 0.97 -20.21
C LEU A 163 9.01 1.71 -21.11
N ALA A 164 9.51 2.40 -22.15
CA ALA A 164 8.71 3.32 -22.97
C ALA A 164 7.49 2.71 -23.68
N ASP A 165 7.46 1.39 -23.85
CA ASP A 165 6.38 0.68 -24.55
C ASP A 165 5.55 -0.22 -23.61
N ALA A 166 5.78 -0.13 -22.30
CA ALA A 166 4.98 -0.84 -21.33
C ALA A 166 3.56 -0.25 -21.26
N PRO A 167 2.51 -1.07 -21.03
CA PRO A 167 1.16 -0.57 -20.79
C PRO A 167 1.09 0.23 -19.49
N TYR A 168 0.12 1.14 -19.40
CA TYR A 168 -0.14 1.90 -18.17
C TYR A 168 -0.82 1.02 -17.13
N GLU A 169 -0.18 0.82 -15.97
CA GLU A 169 -0.71 0.03 -14.87
C GLU A 169 -0.79 0.83 -13.55
N PRO A 170 -1.84 1.65 -13.33
CA PRO A 170 -1.98 2.49 -12.13
C PRO A 170 -1.94 1.70 -10.82
N GLY A 171 -2.30 0.41 -10.83
CA GLY A 171 -2.21 -0.47 -9.66
C GLY A 171 -0.78 -0.84 -9.24
N LYS A 172 0.23 -0.61 -10.10
CA LYS A 172 1.66 -0.77 -9.82
C LYS A 172 2.39 0.57 -9.64
N ALA A 173 1.73 1.68 -10.01
CA ALA A 173 2.28 3.02 -9.89
C ALA A 173 2.37 3.48 -8.43
N THR A 174 3.27 4.42 -8.17
CA THR A 174 3.47 5.03 -6.85
C THR A 174 2.52 6.20 -6.69
N PRO A 175 1.66 6.24 -5.65
CA PRO A 175 0.81 7.39 -5.38
C PRO A 175 1.65 8.55 -4.83
N ILE A 176 1.48 9.75 -5.41
CA ILE A 176 2.20 10.96 -4.98
C ILE A 176 1.30 11.79 -4.07
N VAL A 177 0.14 12.23 -4.58
CA VAL A 177 -0.72 13.17 -3.87
C VAL A 177 -2.16 13.11 -4.37
N ARG A 178 -3.13 13.31 -3.48
CA ARG A 178 -4.53 13.53 -3.88
C ARG A 178 -4.67 14.87 -4.57
N SER A 179 -5.20 14.85 -5.78
CA SER A 179 -5.52 16.05 -6.54
C SER A 179 -6.65 15.74 -7.53
N SER A 180 -7.69 16.55 -7.50
CA SER A 180 -8.77 16.52 -8.47
C SER A 180 -8.34 17.08 -9.83
N VAL A 181 -7.41 18.04 -9.80
CA VAL A 181 -6.79 18.66 -10.99
C VAL A 181 -5.39 18.10 -11.21
N PHE A 182 -5.10 17.69 -12.44
CA PHE A 182 -3.74 17.47 -12.92
C PHE A 182 -3.73 17.85 -14.40
N ASP A 183 -3.24 19.04 -14.68
CA ASP A 183 -3.14 19.57 -16.03
C ASP A 183 -1.73 20.09 -16.25
N PHE A 184 -1.29 20.10 -17.49
CA PHE A 184 0.04 20.56 -17.82
C PHE A 184 0.05 21.13 -19.24
N SER A 185 0.75 22.24 -19.39
CA SER A 185 0.91 22.93 -20.66
C SER A 185 2.36 23.28 -20.88
N TYR A 186 2.77 23.32 -22.13
CA TYR A 186 4.12 23.70 -22.50
C TYR A 186 4.08 24.86 -23.49
N ARG A 187 4.69 25.99 -23.12
CA ARG A 187 4.78 27.20 -23.95
C ARG A 187 6.12 27.88 -23.72
N ASP A 188 6.77 28.31 -24.81
CA ASP A 188 7.99 29.11 -24.78
C ASP A 188 9.14 28.50 -23.94
N GLY A 189 9.27 27.16 -23.96
CA GLY A 189 10.27 26.46 -23.16
C GLY A 189 9.92 26.31 -21.68
N LEU A 190 8.71 26.67 -21.27
CA LEU A 190 8.22 26.55 -19.91
C LEU A 190 7.13 25.48 -19.83
N LEU A 191 7.37 24.44 -19.05
CA LEU A 191 6.35 23.48 -18.63
C LEU A 191 5.63 24.03 -17.42
N THR A 192 4.33 24.20 -17.52
CA THR A 192 3.46 24.61 -16.42
C THR A 192 2.59 23.44 -16.01
N ILE A 193 2.64 23.05 -14.74
CA ILE A 193 1.82 22.00 -14.13
C ILE A 193 0.81 22.65 -13.17
N VAL A 194 -0.46 22.29 -13.30
CA VAL A 194 -1.56 22.78 -12.47
C VAL A 194 -2.16 21.64 -11.67
N THR A 195 -2.31 21.85 -10.37
CA THR A 195 -2.91 20.93 -9.40
C THR A 195 -3.86 21.68 -8.47
N ASP A 196 -4.55 20.96 -7.57
CA ASP A 196 -5.33 21.59 -6.49
C ASP A 196 -4.48 22.50 -5.59
N ALA A 197 -3.17 22.27 -5.53
CA ALA A 197 -2.20 23.07 -4.76
C ALA A 197 -1.91 24.45 -5.39
N GLY A 198 -2.26 24.62 -6.66
CA GLY A 198 -1.86 25.74 -7.51
C GLY A 198 -0.98 25.30 -8.67
N GLU A 199 -0.17 26.24 -9.15
CA GLU A 199 0.62 26.10 -10.36
C GLU A 199 2.12 26.06 -10.05
N ALA A 200 2.86 25.20 -10.72
CA ALA A 200 4.31 25.23 -10.77
C ALA A 200 4.81 25.27 -12.21
N SER A 201 5.84 26.07 -12.45
CA SER A 201 6.44 26.24 -13.77
C SER A 201 7.92 25.83 -13.75
N VAL A 202 8.33 25.04 -14.73
CA VAL A 202 9.67 24.49 -14.90
C VAL A 202 10.19 24.89 -16.28
N ALA A 203 11.29 25.64 -16.32
CA ALA A 203 11.96 25.96 -17.58
C ALA A 203 12.68 24.71 -18.08
N LEU A 204 12.26 24.21 -19.24
CA LEU A 204 12.84 23.05 -19.87
C LEU A 204 13.98 23.45 -20.82
N ARG A 205 15.10 22.75 -20.70
CA ARG A 205 16.24 22.76 -21.60
C ARG A 205 15.97 21.99 -22.88
N SER A 206 14.96 21.10 -22.87
CA SER A 206 14.48 20.38 -24.05
C SER A 206 13.93 21.26 -25.16
N ALA A 207 13.64 22.53 -24.86
CA ALA A 207 13.23 23.56 -25.81
C ALA A 207 14.34 24.09 -26.73
N GLY A 208 15.60 23.63 -26.59
CA GLY A 208 16.70 24.20 -27.35
C GLY A 208 17.00 25.66 -26.97
N GLY A 209 16.92 25.99 -25.67
CA GLY A 209 17.29 27.32 -25.18
C GLY A 209 18.73 27.67 -25.59
N GLU A 210 18.87 28.69 -26.43
CA GLU A 210 20.16 29.26 -26.83
C GLU A 210 20.98 29.62 -25.58
N ARG A 211 22.24 29.22 -25.58
CA ARG A 211 23.28 29.92 -24.82
C ARG A 211 23.79 31.09 -25.63
#